data_AF-A0A2V2CXY7-F1
#
_entry.id   AF-A0A2V2CXY7-F1
#
_cell.length_a   1.000
_cell.length_b   1.000
_cell.length_c   1.000
_cell.angle_alpha   90.00
_cell.angle_beta   90.00
_cell.angle_gamma   90.00
#
_symmetry.space_group_name_H-M   'P 1'
#
loop_
_entity.id
_entity.type
_entity.pdbx_description
1 polymer ?
#
loop_
_entity_poly.entity_id
_entity_poly.type
_entity_poly.pdbx_seq_one_letter_code
_entity_poly.pdbx_strand_id
1 'polypeptide(L)'
;MANLFDKIENKITAGKIEQGVEKLKNTPVEELSKQLEKVNREELRKKIDELDAEKIKEMKLDVEEIKKKLTPADMEKIKKLAGKDADLIMKKINELSKK
;
A
#
# COMPACT_ATOMS: atom_id res chain seq x y z
N MET A 1 21.82 12.16 13.36
CA MET A 1 21.97 10.69 13.36
C MET A 1 20.66 10.01 12.96
N ALA A 2 19.96 10.48 11.91
CA ALA A 2 18.65 9.96 11.49
C ALA A 2 18.76 8.85 10.43
N ASN A 3 19.78 8.92 9.57
CA ASN A 3 19.89 8.11 8.35
C ASN A 3 19.93 6.57 8.51
N LEU A 4 20.27 6.02 9.67
CA LEU A 4 20.33 4.56 9.85
C LEU A 4 18.97 3.99 10.30
N PHE A 5 18.30 4.65 11.25
CA PHE A 5 16.96 4.27 11.71
C PHE A 5 15.95 4.45 10.59
N ASP A 6 15.98 5.59 9.90
CA ASP A 6 15.07 5.88 8.79
C ASP A 6 15.23 4.85 7.66
N LYS A 7 16.47 4.44 7.36
CA LYS A 7 16.77 3.43 6.33
C LYS A 7 16.30 2.03 6.72
N ILE A 8 16.34 1.69 8.01
CA ILE A 8 15.81 0.42 8.53
C ILE A 8 14.28 0.44 8.48
N GLU A 9 13.66 1.52 8.93
CA GLU A 9 12.21 1.71 8.90
C GLU A 9 11.66 1.67 7.47
N ASN A 10 12.35 2.31 6.53
CA ASN A 10 12.03 2.30 5.11
C ASN A 10 12.08 0.89 4.51
N LYS A 11 13.10 0.08 4.84
CA LYS A 11 13.18 -1.32 4.42
C LYS A 11 12.06 -2.19 5.00
N ILE A 12 11.77 -2.02 6.29
CA ILE A 12 10.69 -2.76 6.97
C ILE A 12 9.36 -2.43 6.31
N THR A 13 9.11 -1.16 6.04
CA THR A 13 7.86 -0.70 5.43
C THR A 13 7.75 -1.16 3.97
N ALA A 14 8.85 -1.21 3.21
CA ALA A 14 8.87 -1.80 1.88
C ALA A 14 8.45 -3.27 1.90
N GLY A 15 9.04 -4.08 2.79
CA GLY A 15 8.67 -5.49 2.94
C GLY A 15 7.21 -5.68 3.38
N LYS A 16 6.66 -4.78 4.20
CA LYS A 16 5.24 -4.81 4.58
C LYS A 16 4.30 -4.54 3.39
N ILE A 17 4.70 -3.65 2.48
CA ILE A 17 3.91 -3.36 1.27
C ILE A 17 3.90 -4.58 0.35
N GLU A 18 5.06 -5.19 0.11
CA GLU A 18 5.16 -6.42 -0.71
C GLU A 18 4.34 -7.57 -0.12
N GLN A 19 4.46 -7.80 1.20
CA GLN A 19 3.62 -8.79 1.90
C GLN A 19 2.13 -8.43 1.82
N GLY A 20 1.78 -7.15 1.88
CA GLY A 20 0.42 -6.67 1.73
C GLY A 20 -0.16 -7.00 0.35
N VAL A 21 0.63 -6.84 -0.71
CA VAL A 21 0.28 -7.20 -2.09
C VAL A 21 0.09 -8.71 -2.21
N GLU A 22 1.00 -9.50 -1.66
CA GLU A 22 0.90 -10.96 -1.71
C GLU A 22 -0.31 -11.48 -0.93
N LYS A 23 -0.59 -10.92 0.25
CA LYS A 23 -1.81 -11.20 1.01
C LYS A 23 -3.06 -10.79 0.25
N LEU A 24 -3.09 -9.61 -0.36
CA LEU A 24 -4.24 -9.17 -1.17
C LEU A 24 -4.58 -10.17 -2.29
N LYS A 25 -3.55 -10.73 -2.93
CA LYS A 25 -3.72 -11.71 -4.01
C LYS A 25 -4.24 -13.04 -3.49
N ASN A 26 -3.61 -13.56 -2.42
CA ASN A 26 -3.88 -14.89 -1.90
C ASN A 26 -5.06 -14.96 -0.92
N THR A 27 -5.50 -13.83 -0.37
CA THR A 27 -6.57 -13.76 0.63
C THR A 27 -7.90 -13.31 -0.01
N PRO A 28 -9.03 -13.91 0.39
CA PRO A 28 -10.36 -13.46 -0.02
C PRO A 28 -10.70 -12.07 0.52
N VAL A 29 -11.59 -11.35 -0.19
CA VAL A 29 -12.02 -9.99 0.20
C VAL A 29 -12.71 -9.99 1.55
N GLU A 30 -13.49 -11.02 1.84
CA GLU A 30 -14.25 -11.16 3.08
C GLU A 30 -13.31 -11.23 4.30
N GLU A 31 -12.20 -11.95 4.16
CA GLU A 31 -11.21 -12.09 5.23
C GLU A 31 -10.37 -10.83 5.37
N LEU A 32 -9.97 -10.22 4.25
CA LEU A 32 -9.29 -8.92 4.26
C LEU A 32 -10.17 -7.83 4.89
N SER A 33 -11.49 -7.84 4.62
CA SER A 33 -12.44 -6.90 5.21
C SER A 33 -12.49 -7.04 6.73
N LYS A 34 -12.56 -8.28 7.25
CA LYS A 34 -12.51 -8.55 8.70
C LYS A 34 -11.19 -8.10 9.34
N GLN A 35 -10.07 -8.22 8.62
CA GLN A 35 -8.79 -7.70 9.10
C GLN A 35 -8.78 -6.18 9.10
N LEU A 36 -9.29 -5.55 8.05
CA LEU A 36 -9.42 -4.09 7.92
C LEU A 36 -10.36 -3.48 8.95
N GLU A 37 -11.39 -4.18 9.42
CA GLU A 37 -12.24 -3.75 10.52
C GLU A 37 -11.49 -3.65 11.85
N LYS A 38 -10.47 -4.51 12.04
CA LYS A 38 -9.60 -4.46 13.23
C LYS A 38 -8.51 -3.39 13.12
N VAL A 39 -8.31 -2.83 11.93
CA VAL A 39 -7.31 -1.80 11.66
C VAL A 39 -7.99 -0.44 11.64
N ASN A 40 -7.35 0.56 12.25
CA ASN A 40 -7.86 1.92 12.18
C ASN A 40 -7.72 2.47 10.75
N ARG A 41 -8.85 2.68 10.07
CA ARG A 41 -8.88 3.23 8.70
C ARG A 41 -8.25 4.63 8.61
N GLU A 42 -8.35 5.45 9.66
CA GLU A 42 -7.70 6.76 9.68
C GLU A 42 -6.18 6.63 9.72
N GLU A 43 -5.65 5.65 10.45
CA GLU A 43 -4.21 5.39 10.53
C GLU A 43 -3.68 4.87 9.19
N LEU A 44 -4.43 3.97 8.53
CA LEU A 44 -4.11 3.54 7.17
C LEU A 44 -4.09 4.72 6.20
N ARG A 45 -5.07 5.61 6.28
CA ARG A 45 -5.13 6.81 5.44
C ARG A 45 -3.93 7.71 5.67
N LYS A 46 -3.56 7.98 6.92
CA LYS A 46 -2.34 8.74 7.25
C LYS A 46 -1.08 8.10 6.66
N LYS A 47 -0.92 6.77 6.79
CA LYS A 47 0.22 6.05 6.21
C LYS A 47 0.25 6.12 4.68
N ILE A 48 -0.90 6.09 4.02
CA ILE A 48 -0.99 6.26 2.57
C ILE A 48 -0.69 7.70 2.16
N ASP A 49 -1.13 8.68 2.94
CA ASP A 49 -0.83 10.10 2.67
C ASP A 49 0.66 10.41 2.84
N GLU A 50 1.30 9.80 3.85
CA GLU A 50 2.75 9.84 4.06
C GLU A 50 3.55 9.13 2.96
N LEU A 51 2.96 8.15 2.27
CA LEU A 51 3.59 7.53 1.11
C LEU A 51 3.53 8.50 -0.07
N ASP A 52 4.59 9.26 -0.26
CA ASP A 52 4.80 10.12 -1.40
C ASP A 52 5.93 9.59 -2.32
N ALA A 53 6.14 10.25 -3.45
CA ALA A 53 7.15 9.86 -4.42
C ALA A 53 8.58 9.95 -3.85
N GLU A 54 8.83 10.75 -2.83
CA GLU A 54 10.14 10.90 -2.18
C GLU A 54 10.40 9.74 -1.21
N LYS A 55 9.45 9.45 -0.31
CA LYS A 55 9.51 8.32 0.62
C LYS A 55 9.65 7.01 -0.13
N ILE A 56 8.92 6.82 -1.24
CA ILE A 56 9.09 5.66 -2.11
C ILE A 56 10.48 5.57 -2.74
N LYS A 57 11.07 6.69 -3.18
CA LYS A 57 12.46 6.71 -3.68
C LYS A 57 13.44 6.30 -2.59
N GLU A 58 13.27 6.81 -1.37
CA GLU A 58 14.13 6.47 -0.22
C GLU A 58 14.03 4.99 0.17
N MET A 59 12.83 4.43 0.10
CA MET A 59 12.54 3.02 0.36
C MET A 59 13.03 2.09 -0.74
N LYS A 60 13.44 2.64 -1.90
CA LYS A 60 13.77 1.88 -3.12
C LYS A 60 12.66 0.91 -3.53
N LEU A 61 11.41 1.33 -3.31
CA LEU A 61 10.23 0.56 -3.71
C LEU A 61 10.01 0.71 -5.21
N ASP A 62 9.90 -0.42 -5.91
CA ASP A 62 9.47 -0.43 -7.29
C ASP A 62 7.93 -0.49 -7.35
N VAL A 63 7.32 0.71 -7.40
CA VAL A 63 5.87 0.86 -7.50
C VAL A 63 5.36 0.29 -8.82
N GLU A 64 6.16 0.33 -9.90
CA GLU A 64 5.76 -0.28 -11.15
C GLU A 64 5.72 -1.80 -11.02
N GLU A 65 6.70 -2.41 -10.37
CA GLU A 65 6.73 -3.85 -10.14
C GLU A 65 5.55 -4.27 -9.26
N ILE A 66 5.28 -3.54 -8.18
CA ILE A 66 4.10 -3.78 -7.33
C ILE A 66 2.81 -3.66 -8.15
N LYS A 67 2.69 -2.62 -8.98
CA LYS A 67 1.51 -2.43 -9.84
C LYS A 67 1.38 -3.53 -10.89
N LYS A 68 2.48 -4.00 -11.49
CA LYS A 68 2.50 -5.14 -12.42
C LYS A 68 2.11 -6.44 -11.71
N LYS A 69 2.46 -6.58 -10.43
CA LYS A 69 2.02 -7.72 -9.60
C LYS A 69 0.53 -7.65 -9.27
N LEU A 70 -0.09 -6.47 -9.28
CA LEU A 70 -1.50 -6.30 -9.00
C LEU A 70 -2.33 -6.42 -10.29
N THR A 71 -3.24 -7.39 -10.32
CA THR A 71 -4.17 -7.59 -11.43
C THR A 71 -5.37 -6.64 -11.33
N PRO A 72 -6.17 -6.48 -12.41
CA PRO A 72 -7.43 -5.74 -12.33
C PRO A 72 -8.37 -6.28 -11.23
N ALA A 73 -8.38 -7.59 -11.01
CA ALA A 73 -9.15 -8.20 -9.93
C ALA A 73 -8.64 -7.74 -8.55
N ASP A 74 -7.32 -7.67 -8.34
CA ASP A 74 -6.74 -7.17 -7.09
C ASP A 74 -7.08 -5.69 -6.85
N MET A 75 -7.09 -4.88 -7.92
CA MET A 75 -7.52 -3.48 -7.86
C MET A 75 -9.00 -3.35 -7.47
N GLU A 76 -9.87 -4.22 -8.00
CA GLU A 76 -11.26 -4.29 -7.56
C GLU A 76 -11.39 -4.73 -6.09
N LYS A 77 -10.56 -5.66 -5.63
CA LYS A 77 -10.51 -6.05 -4.21
C LYS A 77 -10.14 -4.85 -3.34
N ILE A 78 -9.07 -4.13 -3.68
CA ILE A 78 -8.66 -2.91 -2.97
C ILE A 78 -9.83 -1.91 -2.95
N LYS A 79 -10.51 -1.73 -4.08
CA LYS A 79 -11.65 -0.82 -4.18
C LYS A 79 -12.78 -1.21 -3.24
N LYS A 80 -13.14 -2.49 -3.18
CA LYS A 80 -14.17 -3.02 -2.26
C LYS A 80 -13.76 -2.86 -0.79
N LEU A 81 -12.50 -3.13 -0.48
CA LEU A 81 -11.94 -3.05 0.87
C LEU A 81 -11.84 -1.62 1.41
N ALA A 82 -11.42 -0.70 0.55
CA ALA A 82 -11.29 0.72 0.87
C ALA A 82 -12.65 1.43 0.96
N GLY A 83 -13.68 0.93 0.27
CA GLY A 83 -15.02 1.49 0.29
C GLY A 83 -15.04 2.96 -0.14
N LYS A 84 -15.39 3.85 0.79
CA LYS A 84 -15.46 5.31 0.54
C LYS A 84 -14.10 5.97 0.24
N ASP A 85 -13.01 5.39 0.75
CA ASP A 85 -11.65 5.91 0.54
C ASP A 85 -10.99 5.26 -0.70
N ALA A 86 -11.72 4.41 -1.42
CA ALA A 86 -11.19 3.67 -2.54
C ALA A 86 -10.68 4.56 -3.67
N ASP A 87 -11.42 5.60 -4.04
CA ASP A 87 -11.00 6.50 -5.11
C ASP A 87 -9.72 7.26 -4.74
N LEU A 88 -9.56 7.63 -3.47
CA LEU A 88 -8.35 8.26 -2.95
C LEU A 88 -7.14 7.31 -3.03
N ILE A 89 -7.31 6.06 -2.54
CA ILE A 89 -6.24 5.06 -2.54
C ILE A 89 -5.83 4.70 -3.97
N MET A 90 -6.80 4.49 -4.85
CA MET A 90 -6.56 4.20 -6.27
C MET A 90 -5.86 5.36 -6.98
N LYS A 91 -6.25 6.60 -6.67
CA LYS A 91 -5.56 7.79 -7.17
C LYS A 91 -4.11 7.82 -6.71
N LYS A 92 -3.85 7.58 -5.41
CA LYS A 92 -2.49 7.57 -4.86
C LYS A 92 -1.63 6.49 -5.50
N ILE A 93 -2.12 5.25 -5.62
CA ILE A 93 -1.40 4.16 -6.30
C ILE A 93 -1.03 4.53 -7.75
N ASN A 94 -1.95 5.20 -8.45
CA ASN A 94 -1.71 5.68 -9.82
C ASN A 94 -0.73 6.85 -9.88
N GLU A 95 -0.76 7.77 -8.91
CA GLU A 95 0.19 8.88 -8.80
C GLU A 95 1.61 8.38 -8.50
N LEU A 96 1.73 7.40 -7.60
CA LEU A 96 3.02 6.81 -7.23
C LEU A 96 3.70 6.05 -8.39
N SER A 97 2.90 5.62 -9.39
CA SER A 97 3.40 4.98 -10.62
C SER A 97 3.64 5.97 -11.76
N LYS A 98 3.23 7.24 -11.62
CA LYS A 98 3.57 8.30 -12.57
C LYS A 98 4.89 8.95 -12.13
N LYS A 99 6.00 8.33 -12.52
CA LYS A 99 7.31 9.00 -12.61
C LYS A 99 7.64 9.30 -14.05
#